data_AF-A0A3B4V3K3-F1
#
_entry.id   AF-A0A3B4V3K3-F1
#
_cell.length_a   1.000
_cell.length_b   1.000
_cell.length_c   1.000
_cell.angle_alpha   90.00
_cell.angle_beta   90.00
_cell.angle_gamma   90.00
#
_symmetry.space_group_name_H-M   'P 1'
#
loop_
_entity.id
_entity.type
_entity.pdbx_description
1 polymer ?
#
loop_
_entity_poly.entity_id
_entity_poly.type
_entity_poly.pdbx_seq_one_letter_code
_entity_poly.pdbx_strand_id
1 'polypeptide(L)'
;MHDQTELEIILALPMFLRLYLLGRAMMLHSRLFTDTASRSIGALNKIHFNTRFVGKTLMTNYPGTVLMIFSVSLWIVAAWGLHVCERYVRDLSSNYMEALWMVSVTFLSIGYGDVVPHTYCGRSICLLTGIMGAGCTVLVVAVVARKLELTRAEKHVHNFMMDSHISKRIKIAAANVLRETWLIYKHTKLSRERDHTRVRMHQRKLLLMQNLMCDVLSEVQGCRGELDSHIRCLEKHVEELREGFKSLMPLLSSTLSTQNSSIRHLLREREVKTEAASVSGGDR
;
A
#
# COMPACT_ATOMS: atom_id res chain seq x y z
N MET A 1 47.77 5.35 -15.64
CA MET A 1 46.99 4.09 -15.79
C MET A 1 45.73 4.08 -14.92
N HIS A 2 45.75 4.53 -13.65
CA HIS A 2 44.54 4.65 -12.82
C HIS A 2 43.47 5.59 -13.44
N ASP A 3 43.89 6.73 -14.01
CA ASP A 3 43.00 7.68 -14.71
C ASP A 3 42.24 7.09 -15.90
N GLN A 4 42.82 6.11 -16.60
CA GLN A 4 42.24 5.59 -17.84
C GLN A 4 41.04 4.68 -17.54
N THR A 5 41.13 3.91 -16.47
CA THR A 5 40.02 3.11 -15.92
C THR A 5 38.89 3.97 -15.37
N GLU A 6 39.19 5.06 -14.67
CA GLU A 6 38.14 5.95 -14.15
C GLU A 6 37.38 6.64 -15.29
N LEU A 7 38.09 7.07 -16.34
CA LEU A 7 37.48 7.59 -17.57
C LEU A 7 36.61 6.56 -18.28
N GLU A 8 37.05 5.32 -18.41
CA GLU A 8 36.25 4.25 -19.01
C GLU A 8 34.97 3.95 -18.22
N ILE A 9 35.03 3.94 -16.89
CA ILE A 9 33.87 3.75 -16.02
C ILE A 9 32.89 4.94 -16.13
N ILE A 10 33.41 6.17 -16.15
CA ILE A 10 32.61 7.39 -16.33
C ILE A 10 31.96 7.44 -17.71
N LEU A 11 32.67 7.01 -18.77
CA LEU A 11 32.11 6.93 -20.13
C LEU A 11 31.13 5.74 -20.31
N ALA A 12 31.26 4.68 -19.52
CA ALA A 12 30.35 3.54 -19.58
C ALA A 12 29.03 3.73 -18.80
N LEU A 13 29.05 4.50 -17.71
CA LEU A 13 27.85 4.92 -16.95
C LEU A 13 26.69 5.45 -17.83
N PRO A 14 26.90 6.37 -18.80
CA PRO A 14 25.85 6.83 -19.71
C PRO A 14 25.42 5.78 -20.74
N MET A 15 26.17 4.68 -20.95
CA MET A 15 25.65 3.56 -21.75
C MET A 15 24.56 2.79 -21.00
N PHE A 16 24.63 2.71 -19.66
CA PHE A 16 23.57 2.11 -18.84
C PHE A 16 22.35 3.02 -18.68
N LEU A 17 22.50 4.33 -18.87
CA LEU A 17 21.35 5.24 -19.03
C LEU A 17 20.43 4.80 -20.17
N ARG A 18 20.94 4.06 -21.17
CA ARG A 18 20.13 3.46 -22.23
C ARG A 18 19.17 2.37 -21.74
N LEU A 19 19.30 1.82 -20.52
CA LEU A 19 18.24 0.97 -19.96
C LEU A 19 16.89 1.71 -19.84
N TYR A 20 16.90 3.04 -19.74
CA TYR A 20 15.68 3.84 -19.86
C TYR A 20 14.95 3.61 -21.20
N LEU A 21 15.68 3.35 -22.28
CA LEU A 21 15.10 3.02 -23.60
C LEU A 21 14.42 1.65 -23.58
N LEU A 22 14.87 0.69 -22.76
CA LEU A 22 14.20 -0.59 -22.56
C LEU A 22 12.86 -0.38 -21.84
N GLY A 23 12.83 0.47 -20.80
CA GLY A 23 11.58 0.90 -20.17
C GLY A 23 10.64 1.61 -21.13
N ARG A 24 11.18 2.45 -22.03
CA ARG A 24 10.42 3.10 -23.12
C ARG A 24 9.93 2.10 -24.18
N ALA A 25 10.71 1.07 -24.52
CA ALA A 25 10.33 0.04 -25.48
C ALA A 25 9.24 -0.89 -24.90
N MET A 26 9.36 -1.27 -23.64
CA MET A 26 8.31 -1.99 -22.90
C MET A 26 7.02 -1.16 -22.82
N MET A 27 7.15 0.14 -22.59
CA MET A 27 6.04 1.09 -22.62
C MET A 27 5.38 1.21 -24.01
N LEU A 28 6.15 1.15 -25.10
CA LEU A 28 5.65 1.20 -26.47
C LEU A 28 5.00 -0.12 -26.93
N HIS A 29 5.53 -1.26 -26.47
CA HIS A 29 5.02 -2.60 -26.83
C HIS A 29 3.80 -3.02 -25.99
N SER A 30 3.53 -2.36 -24.86
CA SER A 30 2.30 -2.62 -24.12
C SER A 30 1.10 -2.11 -24.91
N ARG A 31 0.43 -3.03 -25.62
CA ARG A 31 -0.78 -2.80 -26.46
C ARG A 31 -1.88 -1.97 -25.77
N LEU A 32 -1.86 -1.88 -24.44
CA LEU A 32 -2.78 -1.07 -23.64
C LEU A 32 -2.75 0.44 -23.96
N PHE A 33 -1.63 1.00 -24.43
CA PHE A 33 -1.45 2.44 -24.65
C PHE A 33 -1.36 2.87 -26.12
N THR A 34 -1.16 1.90 -27.02
CA THR A 34 -1.23 2.11 -28.48
C THR A 34 -2.64 2.01 -29.02
N ASP A 35 -3.61 1.58 -28.20
CA ASP A 35 -4.99 1.42 -28.61
C ASP A 35 -5.67 2.78 -28.87
N THR A 36 -6.32 2.92 -30.01
CA THR A 36 -6.95 4.17 -30.47
C THR A 36 -8.00 4.69 -29.46
N ALA A 37 -8.65 3.77 -28.74
CA ALA A 37 -9.65 4.06 -27.71
C ALA A 37 -9.07 4.73 -26.46
N SER A 38 -7.87 4.35 -25.99
CA SER A 38 -7.27 5.00 -24.82
C SER A 38 -6.78 6.41 -25.16
N ARG A 39 -6.25 6.62 -26.38
CA ARG A 39 -5.87 7.94 -26.90
C ARG A 39 -7.05 8.90 -27.05
N SER A 40 -8.20 8.45 -27.53
CA SER A 40 -9.40 9.30 -27.63
C SER A 40 -9.96 9.68 -26.26
N ILE A 41 -9.99 8.75 -25.30
CA ILE A 41 -10.45 9.00 -23.92
C ILE A 41 -9.51 9.98 -23.18
N GLY A 42 -8.19 9.89 -23.41
CA GLY A 42 -7.21 10.80 -22.83
C GLY A 42 -7.27 12.22 -23.43
N ALA A 43 -7.55 12.34 -24.72
CA ALA A 43 -7.77 13.63 -25.38
C ALA A 43 -9.04 14.33 -24.86
N LEU A 44 -10.12 13.57 -24.62
CA LEU A 44 -11.37 14.09 -24.04
C LEU A 44 -11.19 14.59 -22.60
N ASN A 45 -10.28 13.98 -21.82
CA ASN A 45 -10.01 14.36 -20.43
C ASN A 45 -8.88 15.40 -20.25
N LYS A 46 -8.26 15.91 -21.33
CA LYS A 46 -7.09 16.82 -21.27
C LYS A 46 -5.94 16.30 -20.40
N ILE A 47 -5.76 14.99 -20.29
CA ILE A 47 -4.65 14.41 -19.52
C ILE A 47 -3.49 14.21 -20.49
N HIS A 48 -2.43 14.99 -20.33
CA HIS A 48 -1.19 14.74 -21.07
C HIS A 48 -0.64 13.38 -20.66
N PHE A 49 -0.52 12.46 -21.62
CA PHE A 49 0.08 11.13 -21.42
C PHE A 49 1.56 11.27 -21.03
N ASN A 50 1.79 11.42 -19.72
CA ASN A 50 3.12 11.66 -19.17
C ASN A 50 3.77 10.33 -18.77
N THR A 51 5.10 10.23 -18.87
CA THR A 51 5.86 8.99 -18.56
C THR A 51 5.65 8.53 -17.11
N ARG A 52 5.45 9.46 -16.17
CA ARG A 52 5.11 9.17 -14.77
C ARG A 52 3.74 8.51 -14.60
N PHE A 53 2.76 8.90 -15.43
CA PHE A 53 1.43 8.28 -15.38
C PHE A 53 1.51 6.83 -15.85
N VAL A 54 2.23 6.60 -16.95
CA VAL A 54 2.37 5.26 -17.52
C VAL A 54 3.18 4.33 -16.62
N GLY A 55 4.25 4.83 -15.99
CA GLY A 55 4.98 4.07 -14.97
C GLY A 55 4.10 3.65 -13.79
N LYS A 56 3.24 4.57 -13.29
CA LYS A 56 2.26 4.25 -12.24
C LYS A 56 1.27 3.18 -12.70
N THR A 57 0.68 3.32 -13.89
CA THR A 57 -0.29 2.35 -14.41
C THR A 57 0.32 0.96 -14.63
N LEU A 58 1.56 0.88 -15.13
CA LEU A 58 2.26 -0.39 -15.33
C LEU A 58 2.54 -1.08 -13.98
N MET A 59 2.99 -0.33 -12.97
CA MET A 59 3.16 -0.84 -11.61
C MET A 59 1.84 -1.27 -10.96
N THR A 60 0.71 -0.65 -11.30
CA THR A 60 -0.60 -1.08 -10.77
C THR A 60 -1.09 -2.38 -11.42
N ASN A 61 -0.93 -2.52 -12.74
CA ASN A 61 -1.47 -3.66 -13.49
C ASN A 61 -0.61 -4.91 -13.34
N TYR A 62 0.72 -4.79 -13.52
CA TYR A 62 1.65 -5.93 -13.49
C TYR A 62 2.87 -5.63 -12.59
N PRO A 63 2.67 -5.39 -11.29
CA PRO A 63 3.76 -4.96 -10.39
C PRO A 63 4.92 -5.96 -10.33
N GLY A 64 4.61 -7.26 -10.27
CA GLY A 64 5.62 -8.32 -10.17
C GLY A 64 6.51 -8.42 -11.41
N THR A 65 5.92 -8.39 -12.60
CA THR A 65 6.67 -8.45 -13.87
C THR A 65 7.58 -7.24 -14.04
N VAL A 66 7.09 -6.04 -13.72
CA VAL A 66 7.90 -4.81 -13.82
C VAL A 66 9.07 -4.84 -12.85
N LEU A 67 8.82 -5.24 -11.60
CA LEU A 67 9.86 -5.32 -10.58
C LEU A 67 10.89 -6.42 -10.89
N MET A 68 10.45 -7.55 -11.45
CA MET A 68 11.34 -8.64 -11.87
C MET A 68 12.26 -8.21 -13.01
N ILE A 69 11.72 -7.57 -14.06
CA ILE A 69 12.53 -7.03 -15.17
C ILE A 69 13.52 -5.98 -14.66
N PHE A 70 13.07 -5.08 -13.77
CA PHE A 70 13.93 -4.07 -13.17
C PHE A 70 15.08 -4.70 -12.37
N SER A 71 14.79 -5.63 -11.46
CA SER A 71 15.81 -6.32 -10.65
C SER A 71 16.81 -7.10 -11.49
N VAL A 72 16.37 -7.87 -12.49
CA VAL A 72 17.28 -8.60 -13.39
C VAL A 72 18.17 -7.64 -14.18
N SER A 73 17.61 -6.53 -14.64
CA SER A 73 18.38 -5.51 -15.35
C SER A 73 19.45 -4.89 -14.45
N LEU A 74 19.12 -4.60 -13.18
CA LEU A 74 20.09 -4.11 -12.20
C LEU A 74 21.20 -5.12 -11.92
N TRP A 75 20.88 -6.41 -11.85
CA TRP A 75 21.89 -7.46 -11.66
C TRP A 75 22.88 -7.49 -12.80
N ILE A 76 22.41 -7.42 -14.04
CA ILE A 76 23.28 -7.43 -15.23
C ILE A 76 24.22 -6.22 -15.23
N VAL A 77 23.70 -5.02 -14.90
CA VAL A 77 24.47 -3.78 -14.84
C VAL A 77 25.49 -3.80 -13.71
N ALA A 78 25.07 -4.17 -12.49
CA ALA A 78 25.95 -4.23 -11.34
C ALA A 78 27.03 -5.31 -11.50
N ALA A 79 26.70 -6.47 -12.07
CA ALA A 79 27.67 -7.54 -12.33
C ALA A 79 28.69 -7.13 -13.40
N TRP A 80 28.25 -6.44 -14.45
CA TRP A 80 29.16 -5.87 -15.43
C TRP A 80 30.09 -4.83 -14.80
N GLY A 81 29.54 -3.90 -13.99
CA GLY A 81 30.34 -2.87 -13.33
C GLY A 81 31.36 -3.45 -12.36
N LEU A 82 30.94 -4.44 -11.58
CA LEU A 82 31.81 -5.15 -10.63
C LEU A 82 32.92 -5.91 -11.36
N HIS A 83 32.58 -6.61 -12.46
CA HIS A 83 33.56 -7.31 -13.29
C HIS A 83 34.58 -6.34 -13.91
N VAL A 84 34.17 -5.17 -14.37
CA VAL A 84 35.09 -4.15 -14.90
C VAL A 84 36.01 -3.60 -13.80
N CYS A 85 35.47 -3.32 -12.62
CA CYS A 85 36.26 -2.76 -11.53
C CYS A 85 37.26 -3.76 -10.92
N GLU A 86 36.92 -5.05 -10.84
CA GLU A 86 37.80 -6.09 -10.29
C GLU A 86 38.72 -6.75 -11.35
N ARG A 87 38.59 -6.39 -12.63
CA ARG A 87 39.34 -6.96 -13.77
C ARG A 87 40.87 -6.94 -13.59
N TYR A 88 41.38 -5.95 -12.87
CA TYR A 88 42.82 -5.74 -12.68
C TYR A 88 43.40 -6.46 -11.45
N VAL A 89 42.55 -6.84 -10.49
CA VAL A 89 42.99 -7.46 -9.23
C VAL A 89 42.92 -8.98 -9.29
N ARG A 90 41.98 -9.54 -10.05
CA ARG A 90 41.88 -10.99 -10.28
C ARG A 90 42.45 -11.32 -11.65
N ASP A 91 43.60 -11.98 -11.68
CA ASP A 91 44.26 -12.45 -12.91
C ASP A 91 43.29 -13.24 -13.80
N LEU A 92 42.93 -12.61 -14.94
CA LEU A 92 42.46 -13.14 -16.22
C LEU A 92 41.27 -14.12 -16.29
N SER A 93 40.67 -14.61 -15.20
CA SER A 93 39.53 -15.54 -15.27
C SER A 93 38.57 -15.53 -14.06
N SER A 94 38.22 -14.36 -13.49
CA SER A 94 37.00 -14.31 -12.66
C SER A 94 35.81 -14.27 -13.60
N ASN A 95 35.15 -15.43 -13.75
CA ASN A 95 34.03 -15.60 -14.66
C ASN A 95 32.95 -14.55 -14.38
N TYR A 96 32.32 -13.99 -15.42
CA TYR A 96 31.15 -13.10 -15.27
C TYR A 96 30.06 -13.70 -14.37
N MET A 97 30.00 -15.04 -14.30
CA MET A 97 29.12 -15.80 -13.41
C MET A 97 29.41 -15.58 -11.91
N GLU A 98 30.66 -15.40 -11.49
CA GLU A 98 31.02 -15.09 -10.09
C GLU A 98 30.59 -13.67 -9.72
N ALA A 99 30.75 -12.71 -10.63
CA ALA A 99 30.28 -11.34 -10.45
C ALA A 99 28.74 -11.28 -10.37
N LEU A 100 28.05 -12.03 -11.23
CA LEU A 100 26.60 -12.20 -11.17
C LEU A 100 26.17 -12.81 -9.83
N TRP A 101 26.78 -13.92 -9.42
CA TRP A 101 26.52 -14.59 -8.14
C TRP A 101 26.64 -13.61 -6.97
N MET A 102 27.78 -12.92 -6.89
CA MET A 102 28.06 -11.96 -5.84
C MET A 102 27.05 -10.81 -5.80
N VAL A 103 26.67 -10.26 -6.96
CA VAL A 103 25.67 -9.20 -7.06
C VAL A 103 24.29 -9.69 -6.63
N SER A 104 23.87 -10.90 -7.02
CA SER A 104 22.60 -11.46 -6.57
C SER A 104 22.56 -11.72 -5.06
N VAL A 105 23.63 -12.28 -4.46
CA VAL A 105 23.75 -12.50 -3.01
C VAL A 105 23.76 -11.18 -2.23
N THR A 106 24.40 -10.15 -2.77
CA THR A 106 24.42 -8.79 -2.18
C THR A 106 23.07 -8.11 -2.30
N PHE A 107 22.40 -8.21 -3.45
CA PHE A 107 21.08 -7.62 -3.69
C PHE A 107 19.99 -8.24 -2.82
N LEU A 108 20.06 -9.55 -2.57
CA LEU A 108 19.18 -10.25 -1.62
C LEU A 108 19.55 -9.98 -0.15
N SER A 109 20.61 -9.22 0.12
CA SER A 109 21.13 -8.96 1.46
C SER A 109 21.48 -10.24 2.25
N ILE A 110 21.94 -11.29 1.56
CA ILE A 110 22.38 -12.55 2.19
C ILE A 110 23.84 -12.42 2.66
N GLY A 111 24.75 -12.06 1.75
CA GLY A 111 26.15 -11.78 2.07
C GLY A 111 26.96 -12.96 2.61
N TYR A 112 27.10 -14.07 1.86
CA TYR A 112 27.89 -15.24 2.29
C TYR A 112 29.37 -14.94 2.57
N GLY A 113 29.97 -13.99 1.84
CA GLY A 113 31.37 -13.58 2.03
C GLY A 113 32.40 -14.50 1.37
N ASP A 114 31.96 -15.41 0.51
CA ASP A 114 32.78 -16.30 -0.33
C ASP A 114 33.53 -15.54 -1.44
N VAL A 115 32.89 -14.51 -2.00
CA VAL A 115 33.48 -13.62 -3.02
C VAL A 115 33.29 -12.16 -2.57
N VAL A 116 34.39 -11.40 -2.48
CA VAL A 116 34.42 -10.04 -1.92
C VAL A 116 35.19 -9.09 -2.85
N PRO A 117 34.80 -7.80 -2.99
CA PRO A 117 35.51 -6.87 -3.86
C PRO A 117 36.69 -6.26 -3.10
N HIS A 118 37.84 -6.25 -3.76
CA HIS A 118 39.06 -5.68 -3.17
C HIS A 118 39.26 -4.23 -3.60
N THR A 119 38.69 -3.81 -4.72
CA THR A 119 38.78 -2.44 -5.22
C THR A 119 37.78 -1.50 -4.54
N TYR A 120 38.17 -0.23 -4.41
CA TYR A 120 37.26 0.81 -3.90
C TYR A 120 36.03 0.99 -4.79
N CYS A 121 36.20 0.92 -6.13
CA CYS A 121 35.07 0.93 -7.06
C CYS A 121 34.10 -0.25 -6.81
N GLY A 122 34.61 -1.48 -6.72
CA GLY A 122 33.78 -2.66 -6.50
C GLY A 122 32.99 -2.60 -5.20
N ARG A 123 33.62 -2.08 -4.13
CA ARG A 123 32.96 -1.84 -2.84
C ARG A 123 31.82 -0.83 -2.95
N SER A 124 32.01 0.28 -3.69
CA SER A 124 30.94 1.24 -3.93
C SER A 124 29.77 0.65 -4.71
N ILE A 125 30.04 -0.20 -5.72
CA ILE A 125 29.00 -0.91 -6.48
C ILE A 125 28.21 -1.86 -5.57
N CYS A 126 28.87 -2.60 -4.68
CA CYS A 126 28.20 -3.47 -3.72
C CYS A 126 27.32 -2.69 -2.74
N LEU A 127 27.79 -1.54 -2.23
CA LEU A 127 26.98 -0.67 -1.37
C LEU A 127 25.72 -0.16 -2.08
N LEU A 128 25.87 0.34 -3.31
CA LEU A 128 24.73 0.79 -4.12
C LEU A 128 23.76 -0.35 -4.42
N THR A 129 24.28 -1.53 -4.75
CA THR A 129 23.47 -2.74 -5.01
C THR A 129 22.67 -3.14 -3.77
N GLY A 130 23.27 -3.09 -2.58
CA GLY A 130 22.57 -3.37 -1.31
C GLY A 130 21.45 -2.36 -1.02
N ILE A 131 21.69 -1.06 -1.22
CA ILE A 131 20.66 -0.01 -1.05
C ILE A 131 19.51 -0.23 -2.02
N MET A 132 19.82 -0.51 -3.30
CA MET A 132 18.80 -0.78 -4.32
C MET A 132 18.02 -2.07 -4.04
N GLY A 133 18.69 -3.11 -3.54
CA GLY A 133 18.08 -4.36 -3.10
C GLY A 133 17.08 -4.14 -1.97
N ALA A 134 17.48 -3.42 -0.93
CA ALA A 134 16.59 -3.02 0.17
C ALA A 134 15.40 -2.18 -0.30
N GLY A 135 15.60 -1.26 -1.25
CA GLY A 135 14.50 -0.53 -1.87
C GLY A 135 13.52 -1.46 -2.61
N CYS A 136 14.03 -2.45 -3.33
CA CYS A 136 13.21 -3.42 -4.06
C CYS A 136 12.43 -4.34 -3.11
N THR A 137 13.01 -4.79 -2.00
CA THR A 137 12.29 -5.62 -1.02
C THR A 137 11.11 -4.86 -0.40
N VAL A 138 11.29 -3.59 -0.05
CA VAL A 138 10.19 -2.73 0.45
C VAL A 138 9.07 -2.61 -0.59
N LEU A 139 9.41 -2.42 -1.87
CA LEU A 139 8.42 -2.34 -2.94
C LEU A 139 7.67 -3.67 -3.12
N VAL A 140 8.36 -4.82 -3.05
CA VAL A 140 7.72 -6.14 -3.11
C VAL A 140 6.74 -6.32 -1.96
N VAL A 141 7.14 -6.02 -0.73
CA VAL A 141 6.28 -6.13 0.45
C VAL A 141 5.04 -5.25 0.30
N ALA A 142 5.20 -4.00 -0.18
CA ALA A 142 4.08 -3.09 -0.42
C ALA A 142 3.12 -3.60 -1.51
N VAL A 143 3.65 -4.23 -2.57
CA VAL A 143 2.82 -4.85 -3.63
C VAL A 143 2.06 -6.05 -3.08
N VAL A 144 2.74 -6.93 -2.34
CA VAL A 144 2.14 -8.13 -1.74
C VAL A 144 1.03 -7.73 -0.77
N ALA A 145 1.27 -6.75 0.11
CA ALA A 145 0.26 -6.25 1.04
C ALA A 145 -1.00 -5.77 0.31
N ARG A 146 -0.86 -4.99 -0.77
CA ARG A 146 -2.01 -4.52 -1.57
C ARG A 146 -2.74 -5.62 -2.32
N LYS A 147 -2.05 -6.69 -2.72
CA LYS A 147 -2.66 -7.83 -3.42
C LYS A 147 -3.30 -8.83 -2.47
N LEU A 148 -2.84 -8.88 -1.22
CA LEU A 148 -3.44 -9.66 -0.14
C LEU A 148 -4.61 -8.94 0.55
N GLU A 149 -4.74 -7.63 0.33
CA GLU A 149 -5.90 -6.88 0.81
C GLU A 149 -7.17 -7.41 0.15
N LEU A 150 -8.04 -8.03 0.95
CA LEU A 150 -9.30 -8.57 0.47
C LEU A 150 -10.14 -7.44 -0.13
N THR A 151 -10.75 -7.73 -1.27
CA THR A 151 -11.73 -6.82 -1.86
C THR A 151 -12.92 -6.63 -0.93
N ARG A 152 -13.66 -5.53 -1.10
CA ARG A 152 -14.86 -5.24 -0.29
C ARG A 152 -15.88 -6.38 -0.35
N ALA A 153 -16.02 -7.04 -1.51
CA ALA A 153 -16.91 -8.17 -1.70
C ALA A 153 -16.41 -9.41 -0.93
N GLU A 154 -15.13 -9.77 -1.06
CA GLU A 154 -14.54 -10.90 -0.33
C GLU A 154 -14.60 -10.68 1.19
N LYS A 155 -14.33 -9.46 1.65
CA LYS A 155 -14.44 -9.09 3.07
C LYS A 155 -15.88 -9.24 3.58
N HIS A 156 -16.88 -8.87 2.77
CA HIS A 156 -18.28 -9.06 3.12
C HIS A 156 -18.64 -10.54 3.26
N VAL A 157 -18.22 -11.38 2.30
CA VAL A 157 -18.43 -12.83 2.36
C VAL A 157 -17.69 -13.44 3.55
N HIS A 158 -16.45 -13.01 3.83
CA HIS A 158 -15.70 -13.45 5.00
C HIS A 158 -16.41 -13.13 6.31
N ASN A 159 -16.94 -11.90 6.44
CA ASN A 159 -17.69 -11.50 7.63
C ASN A 159 -18.94 -12.35 7.81
N PHE A 160 -19.70 -12.57 6.72
CA PHE A 160 -20.89 -13.43 6.76
C PHE A 160 -20.55 -14.88 7.14
N MET A 161 -19.44 -15.44 6.63
CA MET A 161 -18.98 -16.77 7.02
C MET A 161 -18.65 -16.84 8.51
N MET A 162 -17.97 -15.83 9.04
CA MET A 162 -17.63 -15.73 10.46
C MET A 162 -18.88 -15.65 11.34
N ASP A 163 -19.84 -14.79 10.98
CA ASP A 163 -21.13 -14.65 11.69
C ASP A 163 -21.94 -15.95 11.71
N SER A 164 -21.99 -16.65 10.58
CA SER A 164 -22.67 -17.95 10.46
C SER A 164 -22.01 -19.01 11.33
N HIS A 165 -20.67 -19.04 11.36
CA HIS A 165 -19.91 -19.98 12.17
C HIS A 165 -20.12 -19.72 13.68
N ILE A 166 -19.99 -18.48 14.13
CA ILE A 166 -20.19 -18.08 15.53
C ILE A 166 -21.63 -18.42 15.98
N SER A 167 -22.63 -18.09 15.16
CA SER A 167 -24.04 -18.39 15.47
C SER A 167 -24.30 -19.87 15.69
N LYS A 168 -23.63 -20.75 14.93
CA LYS A 168 -23.72 -22.21 15.11
C LYS A 168 -23.06 -22.64 16.43
N ARG A 169 -21.87 -22.11 16.74
CA ARG A 169 -21.16 -22.46 17.99
C ARG A 169 -21.93 -22.05 19.23
N ILE A 170 -22.57 -20.88 19.25
CA ILE A 170 -23.43 -20.43 20.37
C ILE A 170 -24.57 -21.42 20.61
N LYS A 171 -25.29 -21.82 19.55
CA LYS A 171 -26.42 -22.75 19.66
C LYS A 171 -25.97 -24.12 20.20
N ILE A 172 -24.83 -24.63 19.73
CA ILE A 172 -24.26 -25.90 20.19
C ILE A 172 -23.83 -25.81 21.66
N ALA A 173 -23.12 -24.74 22.04
CA ALA A 173 -22.69 -24.53 23.41
C ALA A 173 -23.88 -24.43 24.37
N ALA A 174 -24.92 -23.65 24.02
CA ALA A 174 -26.13 -23.52 24.81
C ALA A 174 -26.87 -24.87 24.97
N ALA A 175 -26.98 -25.66 23.89
CA ALA A 175 -27.59 -26.98 23.95
C ALA A 175 -26.83 -27.93 24.90
N ASN A 176 -25.49 -27.89 24.89
CA ASN A 176 -24.66 -28.70 25.78
C ASN A 176 -24.81 -28.28 27.25
N VAL A 177 -24.87 -26.98 27.55
CA VAL A 177 -25.10 -26.48 28.92
C VAL A 177 -26.46 -26.95 29.43
N LEU A 178 -27.52 -26.81 28.63
CA LEU A 178 -28.86 -27.28 29.01
C LEU A 178 -28.89 -28.79 29.25
N ARG A 179 -28.25 -29.57 28.37
CA ARG A 179 -28.14 -31.03 28.48
C ARG A 179 -27.45 -31.46 29.78
N GLU A 180 -26.27 -30.90 30.08
CA GLU A 180 -25.52 -31.26 31.29
C GLU A 180 -26.25 -30.79 32.56
N THR A 181 -26.89 -29.61 32.52
CA THR A 181 -27.72 -29.11 33.64
C THR A 181 -28.89 -30.06 33.92
N TRP A 182 -29.58 -30.53 32.88
CA TRP A 182 -30.67 -31.50 33.02
C TRP A 182 -30.18 -32.85 33.57
N LEU A 183 -29.04 -33.35 33.08
CA LEU A 183 -28.45 -34.61 33.57
C LEU A 183 -28.06 -34.53 35.05
N ILE A 184 -27.52 -33.39 35.51
CA ILE A 184 -27.25 -33.14 36.93
C ILE A 184 -28.56 -33.18 37.72
N TYR A 185 -29.60 -32.47 37.27
CA TYR A 185 -30.90 -32.44 37.94
C TYR A 185 -31.50 -33.86 38.07
N LYS A 186 -31.49 -34.63 36.98
CA LYS A 186 -31.97 -36.02 36.95
C LYS A 186 -31.23 -36.91 37.95
N HIS A 187 -29.89 -36.88 37.95
CA HIS A 187 -29.09 -37.73 38.84
C HIS A 187 -29.10 -37.27 40.30
N THR A 188 -29.37 -35.99 40.56
CA THR A 188 -29.43 -35.45 41.92
C THR A 188 -30.80 -35.63 42.57
N LYS A 189 -31.89 -35.50 41.81
CA LYS A 189 -33.26 -35.41 42.37
C LYS A 189 -34.22 -36.53 41.95
N LEU A 190 -34.05 -37.13 40.77
CA LEU A 190 -34.95 -38.17 40.26
C LEU A 190 -34.39 -39.61 40.33
N SER A 191 -33.09 -39.77 40.57
CA SER A 191 -32.47 -41.10 40.69
C SER A 191 -32.75 -41.72 42.05
N ARG A 192 -33.25 -42.96 42.06
CA ARG A 192 -33.59 -43.74 43.27
C ARG A 192 -32.35 -44.10 44.11
N GLU A 193 -31.16 -44.05 43.52
CA GLU A 193 -29.86 -44.29 44.18
C GLU A 193 -28.90 -43.12 43.87
N ARG A 194 -28.30 -42.55 44.92
CA ARG A 194 -27.54 -41.28 44.85
C ARG A 194 -26.07 -41.52 44.55
N ASP A 195 -25.75 -41.62 43.27
CA ASP A 195 -24.41 -41.97 42.78
C ASP A 195 -23.49 -40.72 42.70
N HIS A 196 -22.79 -40.40 43.80
CA HIS A 196 -22.01 -39.15 43.96
C HIS A 196 -20.90 -38.95 42.93
N THR A 197 -20.30 -40.03 42.40
CA THR A 197 -19.25 -39.99 41.37
C THR A 197 -19.79 -39.50 40.03
N ARG A 198 -21.00 -39.94 39.63
CA ARG A 198 -21.65 -39.50 38.39
C ARG A 198 -22.07 -38.04 38.46
N VAL A 199 -22.54 -37.55 39.61
CA VAL A 199 -22.89 -36.13 39.79
C VAL A 199 -21.66 -35.22 39.65
N ARG A 200 -20.53 -35.58 40.29
CA ARG A 200 -19.27 -34.82 40.15
C ARG A 200 -18.75 -34.81 38.71
N MET A 201 -18.91 -35.91 37.98
CA MET A 201 -18.52 -36.00 36.57
C MET A 201 -19.34 -35.04 35.69
N HIS A 202 -20.67 -34.98 35.88
CA HIS A 202 -21.52 -34.05 35.13
C HIS A 202 -21.30 -32.59 35.56
N GLN A 203 -21.02 -32.31 36.84
CA GLN A 203 -20.64 -30.96 37.28
C GLN A 203 -19.35 -30.47 36.62
N ARG A 204 -18.33 -31.32 36.47
CA ARG A 204 -17.11 -30.97 35.73
C ARG A 204 -17.39 -30.71 34.24
N LYS A 205 -18.25 -31.53 33.62
CA LYS A 205 -18.68 -31.31 32.23
C LYS A 205 -19.48 -30.02 32.07
N LEU A 206 -20.37 -29.70 32.99
CA LEU A 206 -21.12 -28.45 32.99
C LEU A 206 -20.17 -27.25 33.08
N LEU A 207 -19.21 -27.26 34.01
CA LEU A 207 -18.21 -26.20 34.14
C LEU A 207 -17.39 -26.03 32.85
N LEU A 208 -17.01 -27.13 32.19
CA LEU A 208 -16.32 -27.09 30.90
C LEU A 208 -17.20 -26.44 29.81
N MET A 209 -18.48 -26.81 29.73
CA MET A 209 -19.39 -26.24 28.74
C MET A 209 -19.72 -24.77 29.03
N GLN A 210 -19.77 -24.39 30.30
CA GLN A 210 -19.99 -23.02 30.73
C GLN A 210 -18.77 -22.15 30.39
N ASN A 211 -17.54 -22.65 30.58
CA ASN A 211 -16.32 -21.99 30.11
C ASN A 211 -16.31 -21.85 28.59
N LEU A 212 -16.65 -22.91 27.85
CA LEU A 212 -16.75 -22.85 26.39
C LEU A 212 -17.78 -21.82 25.91
N MET A 213 -18.92 -21.72 26.61
CA MET A 213 -19.95 -20.72 26.30
C MET A 213 -19.48 -19.30 26.63
N CYS A 214 -18.77 -19.11 27.75
CA CYS A 214 -18.14 -17.83 28.09
C CYS A 214 -17.08 -17.41 27.06
N ASP A 215 -16.29 -18.35 26.54
CA ASP A 215 -15.30 -18.09 25.49
C ASP A 215 -15.98 -17.65 24.18
N VAL A 216 -17.05 -18.34 23.76
CA VAL A 216 -17.81 -17.93 22.56
C VAL A 216 -18.51 -16.57 22.79
N LEU A 217 -19.00 -16.30 24.00
CA LEU A 217 -19.58 -14.99 24.35
C LEU A 217 -18.53 -13.88 24.33
N SER A 218 -17.31 -14.14 24.79
CA SER A 218 -16.22 -13.16 24.75
C SER A 218 -15.76 -12.88 23.31
N GLU A 219 -15.69 -13.89 22.44
CA GLU A 219 -15.47 -13.72 20.99
C GLU A 219 -16.53 -12.82 20.35
N VAL A 220 -17.81 -13.04 20.67
CA VAL A 220 -18.93 -12.21 20.19
C VAL A 220 -18.84 -10.77 20.70
N GLN A 221 -18.54 -10.59 21.99
CA GLN A 221 -18.37 -9.27 22.59
C GLN A 221 -17.18 -8.52 21.97
N GLY A 222 -16.09 -9.23 21.65
CA GLY A 222 -14.96 -8.68 20.91
C GLY A 222 -15.36 -8.13 19.54
N CYS A 223 -16.09 -8.93 18.75
CA CYS A 223 -16.61 -8.49 17.45
C CYS A 223 -17.54 -7.27 17.57
N ARG A 224 -18.40 -7.24 18.59
CA ARG A 224 -19.30 -6.11 18.86
C ARG A 224 -18.53 -4.84 19.23
N GLY A 225 -17.46 -4.99 20.02
CA GLY A 225 -16.57 -3.89 20.39
C GLY A 225 -15.83 -3.29 19.18
N GLU A 226 -15.44 -4.12 18.21
CA GLU A 226 -14.83 -3.67 16.95
C GLU A 226 -15.83 -2.95 16.03
N LEU A 227 -17.10 -3.37 16.01
CA LEU A 227 -18.14 -2.63 15.28
C LEU A 227 -18.40 -1.26 15.93
N ASP A 228 -18.49 -1.21 17.27
CA ASP A 228 -18.68 0.03 18.02
C ASP A 228 -17.49 1.00 17.84
N SER A 229 -16.25 0.50 17.70
CA SER A 229 -15.09 1.36 17.45
C SER A 229 -15.13 1.97 16.05
N HIS A 230 -15.56 1.22 15.03
CA HIS A 230 -15.78 1.75 13.69
C HIS A 230 -16.88 2.82 13.66
N ILE A 231 -17.99 2.60 14.37
CA ILE A 231 -19.08 3.58 14.48
C ILE A 231 -18.56 4.88 15.09
N ARG A 232 -17.85 4.81 16.22
CA ARG A 232 -17.24 6.00 16.86
C ARG A 232 -16.25 6.72 15.95
N CYS A 233 -15.45 5.99 15.18
CA CYS A 233 -14.51 6.57 14.22
C CYS A 233 -15.25 7.33 13.09
N LEU A 234 -16.34 6.75 12.60
CA LEU A 234 -17.20 7.36 11.59
C LEU A 234 -17.87 8.62 12.12
N GLU A 235 -18.43 8.58 13.32
CA GLU A 235 -19.02 9.75 14.00
C GLU A 235 -17.99 10.89 14.13
N LYS A 236 -16.74 10.56 14.47
CA LYS A 236 -15.67 11.55 14.54
C LYS A 236 -15.37 12.20 13.19
N HIS A 237 -15.32 11.43 12.10
CA HIS A 237 -15.13 11.99 10.75
C HIS A 237 -16.29 12.90 10.36
N VAL A 238 -17.53 12.55 10.73
CA VAL A 238 -18.72 13.38 10.49
C VAL A 238 -18.65 14.69 11.29
N GLU A 239 -18.21 14.65 12.55
CA GLU A 239 -17.98 15.84 13.39
C GLU A 239 -16.90 16.75 12.78
N GLU A 240 -15.76 16.19 12.35
CA GLU A 240 -14.68 16.95 11.69
C GLU A 240 -15.16 17.61 10.39
N LEU A 241 -15.94 16.89 9.58
CA LEU A 241 -16.60 17.44 8.39
C LEU A 241 -17.57 18.58 8.74
N ARG A 242 -18.36 18.42 9.80
CA ARG A 242 -19.30 19.45 10.28
C ARG A 242 -18.55 20.71 10.70
N GLU A 243 -17.49 20.59 11.49
CA GLU A 243 -16.67 21.73 11.92
C GLU A 243 -15.92 22.38 10.74
N GLY A 244 -15.41 21.58 9.81
CA GLY A 244 -14.82 22.07 8.56
C GLY A 244 -15.81 22.91 7.76
N PHE A 245 -17.05 22.44 7.62
CA PHE A 245 -18.11 23.17 6.93
C PHE A 245 -18.51 24.46 7.67
N LYS A 246 -18.57 24.40 9.00
CA LYS A 246 -18.86 25.56 9.86
C LYS A 246 -17.78 26.64 9.77
N SER A 247 -16.52 26.25 9.60
CA SER A 247 -15.39 27.16 9.38
C SER A 247 -15.35 27.72 7.95
N LEU A 248 -15.73 26.92 6.95
CA LEU A 248 -15.74 27.34 5.54
C LEU A 248 -16.82 28.40 5.26
N MET A 249 -18.00 28.27 5.88
CA MET A 249 -19.15 29.17 5.66
C MET A 249 -18.83 30.68 5.89
N PRO A 250 -18.21 31.10 7.01
CA PRO A 250 -17.84 32.51 7.20
C PRO A 250 -16.74 32.98 6.24
N LEU A 251 -15.82 32.10 5.83
CA LEU A 251 -14.78 32.40 4.83
C LEU A 251 -15.36 32.65 3.43
N LEU A 252 -16.37 31.87 3.05
CA LEU A 252 -17.13 32.10 1.82
C LEU A 252 -17.91 33.41 1.90
N SER A 253 -18.54 33.68 3.05
CA SER A 253 -19.27 34.94 3.27
C SER A 253 -18.36 36.16 3.21
N SER A 254 -17.16 36.11 3.83
CA SER A 254 -16.19 37.21 3.80
C SER A 254 -15.58 37.42 2.42
N THR A 255 -15.35 36.35 1.66
CA THR A 255 -14.85 36.46 0.29
C THR A 255 -15.92 37.05 -0.64
N LEU A 256 -17.18 36.62 -0.51
CA LEU A 256 -18.30 37.17 -1.26
C LEU A 256 -18.57 38.64 -0.91
N SER A 257 -18.46 39.03 0.36
CA SER A 257 -18.65 40.43 0.77
C SER A 257 -17.52 41.33 0.24
N THR A 258 -16.28 40.84 0.25
CA THR A 258 -15.11 41.54 -0.29
C THR A 258 -15.19 41.69 -1.81
N GLN A 259 -15.62 40.64 -2.52
CA GLN A 259 -15.87 40.72 -3.96
C GLN A 259 -16.98 41.75 -4.28
N ASN A 260 -18.09 41.72 -3.52
CA ASN A 260 -19.19 42.66 -3.71
C ASN A 260 -18.85 44.11 -3.38
N SER A 261 -17.97 44.38 -2.42
CA SER A 261 -17.52 45.74 -2.11
C SER A 261 -16.56 46.26 -3.18
N SER A 262 -15.66 45.41 -3.67
CA SER A 262 -14.73 45.74 -4.75
C SER A 262 -15.45 46.06 -6.07
N ILE A 263 -16.46 45.26 -6.44
CA ILE A 263 -17.30 45.54 -7.62
C ILE A 263 -18.03 46.89 -7.48
N ARG A 264 -18.59 47.18 -6.29
CA ARG A 264 -19.27 48.46 -6.04
C ARG A 264 -18.32 49.66 -6.13
N HIS A 265 -17.07 49.50 -5.68
CA HIS A 265 -16.07 50.56 -5.81
C HIS A 265 -15.70 50.84 -7.26
N LEU A 266 -15.51 49.78 -8.07
CA LEU A 266 -15.23 49.90 -9.50
C LEU A 266 -16.38 50.56 -10.28
N LEU A 267 -17.63 50.30 -9.89
CA LEU A 267 -18.80 50.94 -10.49
C LEU A 267 -18.86 52.45 -10.17
N ARG A 268 -18.60 52.86 -8.92
CA ARG A 268 -18.53 54.30 -8.58
C ARG A 268 -17.40 55.01 -9.31
N GLU A 269 -16.24 54.38 -9.44
CA GLU A 269 -15.11 54.98 -10.16
C GLU A 269 -15.43 55.19 -11.65
N ARG A 270 -16.24 54.29 -12.24
CA ARG A 270 -16.79 54.44 -13.59
C ARG A 270 -17.80 55.58 -13.68
N GLU A 271 -18.71 55.74 -12.71
CA GLU A 271 -19.67 56.86 -12.66
C GLU A 271 -18.93 58.20 -12.59
N VAL A 272 -17.97 58.35 -11.67
CA VAL A 272 -17.18 59.58 -11.52
C VAL A 272 -16.38 59.90 -12.78
N LYS A 273 -15.78 58.89 -13.44
CA LYS A 273 -15.11 59.10 -14.74
C LYS A 273 -16.08 59.51 -15.85
N THR A 274 -17.32 59.03 -15.81
CA THR A 274 -18.36 59.40 -16.80
C THR A 274 -18.84 60.83 -16.56
N GLU A 275 -19.04 61.23 -15.30
CA GLU A 275 -19.37 62.61 -14.92
C GLU A 275 -18.24 63.59 -15.29
N ALA A 276 -16.98 63.26 -14.98
CA ALA A 276 -15.83 64.08 -15.36
C ALA A 276 -15.68 64.23 -16.89
N ALA A 277 -15.98 63.17 -17.65
CA ALA A 277 -16.00 63.23 -19.11
C ALA A 277 -17.14 64.10 -19.66
N SER A 278 -18.30 64.15 -18.97
CA SER A 278 -19.41 65.04 -19.35
C SER A 278 -19.11 66.52 -19.08
N VAL A 279 -18.36 66.83 -18.01
CA VAL A 279 -17.93 68.20 -17.67
C VAL A 279 -16.86 68.70 -18.64
N SER A 280 -15.91 67.85 -19.02
CA SER A 280 -14.86 68.22 -20.00
C SER A 280 -15.37 68.36 -21.44
N GLY A 281 -16.60 67.90 -21.75
CA GLY A 281 -17.23 68.08 -23.05
C GLY A 281 -18.03 69.37 -23.21
N GLY A 282 -18.18 70.17 -22.14
CA GLY A 282 -19.01 71.37 -22.10
C GLY A 282 -18.30 72.69 -22.45
N ASP A 283 -16.97 72.72 -22.52
CA ASP A 283 -16.18 73.90 -22.92
C ASP A 283 -15.69 73.78 -24.38
N ARG A 284 -16.64 73.76 -25.31
CA ARG A 284 -16.42 74.02 -26.74
C ARG A 284 -17.33 75.12 -27.23
#